data_AF-A0A436BMG3-F1
#
_entry.id   AF-A0A436BMG3-F1
#
_cell.length_a   1.000
_cell.length_b   1.000
_cell.length_c   1.000
_cell.angle_alpha   90.00
_cell.angle_beta   90.00
_cell.angle_gamma   90.00
#
_symmetry.space_group_name_H-M   'P 1'
#
loop_
_entity.id
_entity.type
_entity.pdbx_description
1 polymer ?
#
loop_
_entity_poly.entity_id
_entity_poly.type
_entity_poly.pdbx_seq_one_letter_code
_entity_poly.pdbx_strand_id
1 'polypeptide(L)'
;MTTALQQAGDMRRPLGTPAALLMRGIGKSFDGKAALRDASFCLEWGEVHAIVGENGAGKSTLMNVAAGVYVADGGEQSIDG
;
A
#
# COMPACT_ATOMS: atom_id res chain seq x y z
N MET A 1 10.83 -26.10 -37.29
CA MET A 1 10.64 -26.64 -35.92
C MET A 1 10.58 -25.43 -35.00
N THR A 2 9.37 -25.06 -34.59
CA THR A 2 9.05 -23.81 -33.90
C THR A 2 9.22 -24.03 -32.40
N THR A 3 10.14 -23.32 -31.75
CA THR A 3 10.35 -23.42 -30.31
C THR A 3 9.25 -22.67 -29.58
N ALA A 4 8.66 -23.35 -28.61
CA ALA A 4 7.45 -22.98 -27.89
C ALA A 4 7.54 -21.63 -27.17
N LEU A 5 6.42 -20.90 -27.22
CA LEU A 5 6.07 -19.82 -26.32
C LEU A 5 6.18 -20.32 -24.87
N GLN A 6 7.07 -19.68 -24.10
CA GLN A 6 7.13 -19.84 -22.65
C GLN A 6 5.74 -19.46 -22.11
N GLN A 7 5.04 -20.44 -21.54
CA GLN A 7 3.71 -20.26 -21.00
C GLN A 7 3.73 -19.19 -19.91
N ALA A 8 2.79 -18.24 -20.00
CA ALA A 8 2.49 -17.31 -18.91
C ALA A 8 2.22 -18.15 -17.66
N GLY A 9 3.14 -18.06 -16.69
CA GLY A 9 3.03 -18.79 -15.43
C GLY A 9 1.69 -18.50 -14.78
N ASP A 10 1.02 -19.55 -14.35
CA ASP A 10 -0.26 -19.53 -13.65
C ASP A 10 -0.20 -18.48 -12.51
N MET A 11 -0.93 -17.36 -12.66
CA MET A 11 -0.96 -16.26 -11.68
C MET A 11 -1.76 -16.59 -10.41
N ARG A 12 -2.17 -17.84 -10.23
CA ARG A 12 -2.90 -18.29 -9.05
C ARG A 12 -1.92 -18.49 -7.91
N ARG A 13 -1.71 -17.42 -7.14
CA ARG A 13 -0.88 -17.43 -5.93
C ARG A 13 -1.43 -18.44 -4.89
N PRO A 14 -0.55 -19.05 -4.07
CA PRO A 14 -0.98 -19.85 -2.93
C PRO A 14 -1.76 -18.99 -1.92
N LEU A 15 -2.91 -19.50 -1.47
CA LEU A 15 -3.67 -18.93 -0.36
C LEU A 15 -2.78 -18.86 0.89
N GLY A 16 -2.67 -17.68 1.50
CA GLY A 16 -1.89 -17.46 2.73
C GLY A 16 -0.55 -16.71 2.58
N THR A 17 -0.29 -16.09 1.43
CA THR A 17 0.85 -15.15 1.32
C THR A 17 0.53 -13.88 2.12
N PRO A 18 1.44 -13.38 2.98
CA PRO A 18 1.23 -12.12 3.69
C PRO A 18 1.05 -10.93 2.72
N ALA A 19 0.33 -9.91 3.18
CA ALA A 19 0.15 -8.68 2.41
C ALA A 19 1.50 -8.04 2.05
N ALA A 20 1.62 -7.48 0.86
CA ALA A 20 2.83 -6.77 0.43
C ALA A 20 3.04 -5.49 1.27
N LEU A 21 1.94 -4.83 1.65
CA LEU A 21 1.96 -3.69 2.56
C LEU A 21 0.71 -3.72 3.43
N LEU A 22 0.90 -3.59 4.74
CA LEU A 22 -0.16 -3.41 5.72
C LEU A 22 0.06 -2.12 6.49
N MET A 23 -0.96 -1.27 6.54
CA MET A 23 -0.98 -0.02 7.29
C MET A 23 -2.24 0.01 8.16
N ARG A 24 -2.07 0.18 9.47
CA ARG A 24 -3.17 0.17 10.45
C ARG A 24 -3.14 1.43 11.30
N GLY A 25 -4.25 2.17 11.26
CA GLY A 25 -4.47 3.35 12.09
C GLY A 25 -3.42 4.44 11.95
N ILE A 26 -2.93 4.65 10.72
CA ILE A 26 -1.85 5.59 10.42
C ILE A 26 -2.30 7.03 10.69
N GLY A 27 -1.53 7.71 11.53
CA GLY A 27 -1.62 9.14 11.77
C GLY A 27 -0.49 9.90 11.07
N LYS A 28 -0.80 11.05 10.49
CA LYS A 28 0.23 12.00 10.01
C LYS A 28 -0.26 13.44 10.06
N SER A 29 0.55 14.32 10.63
CA SER A 29 0.32 15.75 10.70
C SER A 29 1.53 16.53 10.18
N PHE A 30 1.25 17.72 9.66
CA PHE A 30 2.27 18.71 9.27
C PHE A 30 1.89 20.05 9.91
N ASP A 31 2.82 20.68 10.62
CA ASP A 31 2.60 21.96 11.30
C ASP A 31 1.31 22.00 12.14
N GLY A 32 1.03 20.90 12.86
CA GLY A 32 -0.16 20.76 13.69
C GLY A 32 -1.47 20.47 12.92
N LYS A 33 -1.45 20.44 11.59
CA LYS A 33 -2.61 20.07 10.76
C LYS A 33 -2.54 18.60 10.36
N ALA A 34 -3.51 17.82 10.82
CA ALA A 34 -3.64 16.41 10.47
C ALA A 34 -3.95 16.23 8.97
N ALA A 35 -3.08 15.48 8.28
CA ALA A 35 -3.26 15.04 6.91
C ALA A 35 -3.81 13.60 6.82
N LEU A 36 -3.49 12.74 7.79
CA LEU A 36 -4.09 11.42 7.98
C LEU A 36 -4.58 11.29 9.41
N ARG A 37 -5.77 10.71 9.57
CA ARG A 37 -6.39 10.41 10.87
C ARG A 37 -6.88 8.97 10.83
N ASP A 38 -6.21 8.09 11.56
CA ASP A 38 -6.59 6.67 11.68
C ASP A 38 -6.74 5.97 10.32
N ALA A 39 -5.82 6.24 9.39
CA ALA A 39 -5.91 5.70 8.03
C ALA A 39 -5.41 4.24 7.99
N SER A 40 -6.22 3.34 7.43
CA SER A 40 -5.83 1.94 7.24
C SER A 40 -5.86 1.57 5.76
N PHE A 41 -4.85 0.83 5.32
CA PHE A 41 -4.67 0.42 3.93
C PHE A 41 -3.96 -0.94 3.86
N CYS A 42 -4.36 -1.78 2.91
CA CYS A 42 -3.78 -3.09 2.66
C CYS A 42 -3.54 -3.25 1.16
N LEU A 43 -2.37 -3.76 0.79
CA LEU A 43 -2.01 -4.05 -0.59
C LEU A 43 -1.50 -5.48 -0.67
N GLU A 44 -2.15 -6.30 -1.49
CA GLU A 44 -1.68 -7.66 -1.78
C GLU A 44 -0.74 -7.67 -2.97
N TRP A 45 0.10 -8.71 -3.07
CA TRP A 45 1.19 -8.74 -4.04
C TRP A 45 0.84 -8.44 -5.50
N GLY A 46 0.07 -9.21 -6.25
CA GLY A 46 -0.16 -8.91 -7.68
C GLY A 46 -1.18 -7.81 -7.98
N GLU A 47 -1.46 -6.89 -7.05
CA GLU A 47 -2.57 -5.94 -7.16
C GLU A 47 -2.15 -4.52 -7.51
N VAL A 48 -3.06 -3.80 -8.17
CA VAL A 48 -2.93 -2.38 -8.46
C VAL A 48 -4.13 -1.67 -7.84
N HIS A 49 -3.85 -0.77 -6.89
CA HIS A 49 -4.87 0.03 -6.23
C HIS A 49 -4.83 1.48 -6.70
N ALA A 50 -6.02 2.06 -6.92
CA ALA A 50 -6.18 3.49 -7.14
C ALA A 50 -6.72 4.14 -5.86
N ILE A 51 -6.05 5.20 -5.40
CA ILE A 51 -6.55 6.02 -4.28
C ILE A 51 -7.18 7.28 -4.85
N VAL A 52 -8.48 7.43 -4.60
CA VAL A 52 -9.30 8.50 -5.16
C VAL A 52 -9.93 9.30 -4.02
N GLY A 53 -10.14 10.59 -4.26
CA GLY A 53 -10.69 11.52 -3.29
C GLY A 53 -10.30 12.96 -3.64
N GLU A 54 -10.87 13.92 -2.93
CA GLU A 54 -10.66 15.34 -3.20
C GLU A 54 -9.24 15.82 -2.87
N ASN A 55 -8.87 17.00 -3.37
CA ASN A 55 -7.61 17.63 -3.01
C ASN A 55 -7.57 17.91 -1.50
N GLY A 56 -6.45 17.57 -0.86
CA GLY A 56 -6.31 17.68 0.58
C GLY A 56 -6.86 16.51 1.41
N ALA A 57 -7.47 15.50 0.79
CA ALA A 57 -7.96 14.31 1.49
C ALA A 57 -6.87 13.38 2.06
N GLY A 58 -5.58 13.74 1.92
CA GLY A 58 -4.46 12.97 2.45
C GLY A 58 -3.90 11.88 1.53
N LYS A 59 -4.39 11.75 0.28
CA LYS A 59 -3.96 10.70 -0.68
C LYS A 59 -2.43 10.63 -0.89
N SER A 60 -1.82 11.75 -1.24
CA SER A 60 -0.36 11.82 -1.44
C SER A 60 0.40 11.61 -0.14
N THR A 61 -0.16 12.04 0.99
CA THR A 61 0.42 11.76 2.31
C THR A 61 0.41 10.27 2.62
N LEU A 62 -0.71 9.57 2.37
CA LEU A 62 -0.83 8.13 2.54
C LEU A 62 0.19 7.39 1.68
N MET A 63 0.33 7.80 0.41
CA MET A 63 1.32 7.23 -0.51
C MET A 63 2.76 7.49 -0.07
N ASN A 64 3.07 8.69 0.45
CA ASN A 64 4.41 8.99 0.95
C ASN A 64 4.75 8.23 2.22
N VAL A 65 3.77 7.97 3.10
CA VAL A 65 3.98 7.08 4.26
C VAL A 65 4.18 5.64 3.79
N ALA A 66 3.31 5.14 2.90
CA ALA A 66 3.44 3.81 2.31
C ALA A 66 4.82 3.58 1.67
N ALA A 67 5.34 4.58 0.95
CA ALA A 67 6.66 4.53 0.31
C ALA A 67 7.85 4.79 1.25
N GLY A 68 7.62 5.03 2.55
CA GLY A 68 8.66 5.31 3.53
C GLY A 68 9.30 6.70 3.41
N VAL A 69 8.75 7.60 2.59
CA VAL A 69 9.20 9.00 2.47
C VAL A 69 8.89 9.79 3.75
N TYR A 70 7.75 9.48 4.38
CA TYR A 70 7.38 10.04 5.68
C TYR A 70 7.18 8.94 6.71
N VAL A 71 7.77 9.12 7.89
CA VAL A 71 7.45 8.29 9.05
C VAL A 71 6.07 8.70 9.58
N ALA A 72 5.20 7.73 9.82
CA ALA A 72 3.91 7.95 10.47
C ALA A 72 4.10 8.50 11.89
N ASP A 73 3.21 9.37 12.34
CA ASP A 73 3.23 9.88 13.71
C ASP A 73 2.60 8.89 14.70
N GLY A 74 1.89 7.88 14.19
CA GLY A 74 1.28 6.79 14.95
C GLY A 74 0.68 5.72 14.04
N GLY A 75 0.26 4.60 14.65
CA GLY A 75 -0.19 3.40 13.93
C GLY A 75 0.96 2.43 13.63
N GLU A 76 0.67 1.40 12.83
CA GLU A 76 1.62 0.34 12.49
C GLU A 76 1.69 0.15 10.97
N GLN A 77 2.90 -0.04 10.46
CA GLN A 77 3.17 -0.37 9.06
C GLN A 77 4.08 -1.60 8.98
N SER A 78 3.73 -2.55 8.11
CA SER A 78 4.59 -3.69 7.77
C SER A 78 4.63 -3.92 6.26
N ILE A 79 5.74 -4.47 5.78
CA ILE A 79 5.99 -4.80 4.38
C ILE A 79 6.31 -6.28 4.33
N ASP A 80 5.71 -7.00 3.38
CA ASP A 80 5.86 -8.45 3.18
C ASP A 80 5.39 -9.32 4.37
N GLY A 81 4.39 -8.84 5.11
CA GLY A 81 3.89 -9.50 6.32
C GLY A 81 4.68 -9.12 7.55
#